data_AF-A0A484YD80-F1
#
_entry.id   AF-A0A484YD80-F1
#
_cell.length_a   1.000
_cell.length_b   1.000
_cell.length_c   1.000
_cell.angle_alpha   90.00
_cell.angle_beta   90.00
_cell.angle_gamma   90.00
#
_symmetry.space_group_name_H-M   'P 1'
#
loop_
_entity.id
_entity.type
_entity.pdbx_description
1 polymer ?
#
loop_
_entity_poly.entity_id
_entity_poly.type
_entity_poly.pdbx_seq_one_letter_code
_entity_poly.pdbx_strand_id
1 'polypeptide(L)'
;MAPLIYIISWILNKVFPRYLNSLTIMAVKYLLMHQRHGLIVQRLKSFISQWAQLEPRLGGIDLRAAIYLSRETMPIGAYVVGLSPSGREVLNALIELKNTSSPTAENLLKALPREEQIPVMEGLINQLRQVSDWDRKPRGFSGACLLARYSTDAASILIRYLQELQLGMKRPAWMTAALKDEQWNKDA
;
A
#
# COMPACT_ATOMS: atom_id res chain seq x y z
N MET A 1 -3.66 4.94 -12.19
CA MET A 1 -4.73 5.90 -12.54
C MET A 1 -6.13 5.44 -12.10
N ALA A 2 -6.48 4.15 -12.23
CA ALA A 2 -7.69 3.56 -11.63
C ALA A 2 -7.97 3.90 -10.13
N PRO A 3 -6.97 4.00 -9.23
CA PRO A 3 -7.17 4.21 -7.78
C PRO A 3 -7.89 5.50 -7.42
N LEU A 4 -7.39 6.59 -7.99
CA LEU A 4 -7.90 7.93 -7.72
C LEU A 4 -9.33 8.05 -8.23
N ILE A 5 -9.63 7.36 -9.34
CA ILE A 5 -10.97 7.30 -9.92
C ILE A 5 -11.93 6.56 -8.99
N TYR A 6 -11.52 5.46 -8.34
CA TYR A 6 -12.36 4.74 -7.38
C TYR A 6 -12.56 5.51 -6.07
N ILE A 7 -11.53 6.18 -5.56
CA ILE A 7 -11.61 7.02 -4.35
C ILE A 7 -12.51 8.23 -4.60
N ILE A 8 -12.31 8.94 -5.71
CA ILE A 8 -13.17 10.06 -6.12
C ILE A 8 -14.60 9.56 -6.38
N SER A 9 -14.78 8.40 -7.03
CA SER A 9 -16.11 7.82 -7.26
C SER A 9 -16.82 7.44 -5.96
N TRP A 10 -16.09 6.95 -4.95
CA TRP A 10 -16.66 6.61 -3.65
C TRP A 10 -17.03 7.86 -2.86
N ILE A 11 -16.16 8.88 -2.84
CA ILE A 11 -16.42 10.18 -2.19
C ILE A 11 -17.63 10.86 -2.82
N LEU A 12 -17.70 10.93 -4.16
CA LEU A 12 -18.82 11.58 -4.86
C LEU A 12 -20.14 10.86 -4.61
N ASN A 13 -20.15 9.51 -4.61
CA ASN A 13 -21.38 8.73 -4.34
C ASN A 13 -21.83 8.80 -2.88
N LYS A 14 -20.90 8.88 -1.92
CA LYS A 14 -21.23 8.77 -0.49
C LYS A 14 -21.46 10.13 0.17
N VAL A 15 -20.81 11.19 -0.32
CA VAL A 15 -20.89 12.54 0.25
C VAL A 15 -21.92 13.42 -0.48
N PHE A 16 -22.12 13.25 -1.79
CA PHE A 16 -23.00 14.11 -2.60
C PHE A 16 -24.09 13.37 -3.40
N PRO A 17 -24.81 12.40 -2.84
CA PRO A 17 -25.79 11.60 -3.60
C PRO A 17 -26.96 12.42 -4.17
N ARG A 18 -27.24 13.61 -3.62
CA ARG A 18 -28.36 14.48 -4.06
C ARG A 18 -28.00 15.54 -5.10
N TYR A 19 -26.73 15.77 -5.40
CA TYR A 19 -26.29 16.96 -6.16
C TYR A 19 -25.54 16.64 -7.46
N LEU A 20 -25.20 15.38 -7.71
CA LEU A 20 -24.45 14.96 -8.90
C LEU A 20 -25.23 13.90 -9.68
N ASN A 21 -25.79 14.34 -10.80
CA ASN A 21 -26.41 13.50 -11.82
C ASN A 21 -25.37 12.61 -12.52
N SER A 22 -25.80 11.40 -12.94
CA SER A 22 -24.97 10.32 -13.52
C SER A 22 -23.99 10.78 -14.61
N LEU A 23 -24.41 11.75 -15.44
CA LEU A 23 -23.62 12.35 -16.50
C LEU A 23 -22.39 13.12 -15.99
N THR A 24 -22.50 13.78 -14.84
CA THR A 24 -21.41 14.58 -14.24
C THR A 24 -20.34 13.67 -13.65
N ILE A 25 -20.74 12.53 -13.07
CA ILE A 25 -19.83 11.49 -12.59
C ILE A 25 -19.11 10.82 -13.76
N MET A 26 -19.81 10.58 -14.88
CA MET A 26 -19.19 10.09 -16.12
C MET A 26 -18.20 11.10 -16.72
N ALA A 27 -18.53 12.39 -16.76
CA ALA A 27 -17.66 13.42 -17.31
C ALA A 27 -16.34 13.55 -16.52
N VAL A 28 -16.41 13.46 -15.18
CA VAL A 28 -15.21 13.45 -14.32
C VAL A 28 -14.37 12.19 -14.55
N LYS A 29 -15.01 11.01 -14.70
CA LYS A 29 -14.32 9.75 -15.06
C LYS A 29 -13.63 9.85 -16.43
N TYR A 30 -14.30 10.44 -17.42
CA TYR A 30 -13.78 10.58 -18.78
C TYR A 30 -12.60 11.55 -18.84
N LEU A 31 -12.66 12.67 -18.11
CA LEU A 31 -11.56 13.65 -18.02
C LEU A 31 -10.31 13.06 -17.35
N LEU A 32 -10.49 12.20 -16.34
CA LEU A 32 -9.40 11.55 -15.60
C LEU A 32 -8.70 10.44 -16.41
N MET A 33 -9.35 9.87 -17.43
CA MET A 33 -8.79 8.77 -18.24
C MET A 33 -7.95 9.21 -19.44
N HIS A 34 -7.95 10.49 -19.86
CA HIS A 34 -7.51 10.83 -21.23
C HIS A 34 -6.41 11.88 -21.43
N GLN A 35 -5.75 12.47 -20.41
CA GLN A 35 -4.91 13.66 -20.68
C GLN A 35 -3.59 13.78 -19.89
N ARG A 36 -2.62 14.49 -20.49
CA ARG A 36 -1.17 14.48 -20.26
C ARG A 36 -0.70 14.92 -18.86
N HIS A 37 0.36 14.26 -18.39
CA HIS A 37 0.81 14.11 -17.00
C HIS A 37 1.29 15.36 -16.21
N GLY A 38 1.55 16.52 -16.84
CA GLY A 38 2.16 17.68 -16.14
C GLY A 38 1.17 18.67 -15.51
N LEU A 39 0.10 19.03 -16.23
CA LEU A 39 -0.87 20.06 -15.82
C LEU A 39 -1.86 19.56 -14.74
N ILE A 40 -1.98 18.25 -14.57
CA ILE A 40 -2.97 17.62 -13.69
C ILE A 40 -2.58 17.73 -12.22
N VAL A 41 -1.30 17.63 -11.88
CA VAL A 41 -0.87 17.71 -10.47
C VAL A 41 -1.17 19.09 -9.89
N GLN A 42 -0.96 20.16 -10.66
CA GLN A 42 -1.33 21.52 -10.25
C GLN A 42 -2.84 21.70 -10.15
N ARG A 43 -3.61 21.20 -11.12
CA ARG A 43 -5.07 21.34 -11.15
C ARG A 43 -5.76 20.52 -10.05
N LEU A 44 -5.22 19.34 -9.74
CA LEU A 44 -5.69 18.50 -8.64
C LEU A 44 -5.32 19.13 -7.29
N LYS A 45 -4.10 19.67 -7.14
CA LYS A 45 -3.72 20.42 -5.93
C LYS A 45 -4.66 21.61 -5.71
N SER A 46 -4.92 22.42 -6.74
CA SER A 46 -5.82 23.55 -6.61
C SER A 46 -7.25 23.12 -6.28
N PHE A 47 -7.73 22.04 -6.90
CA PHE A 47 -9.04 21.47 -6.60
C PHE A 47 -9.13 20.99 -5.15
N ILE A 48 -8.17 20.22 -4.66
CA ILE A 48 -8.14 19.73 -3.27
C ILE A 48 -8.07 20.90 -2.29
N SER A 49 -7.25 21.91 -2.56
CA SER A 49 -7.17 23.11 -1.72
C SER A 49 -8.48 23.89 -1.67
N GLN A 50 -9.18 24.06 -2.80
CA GLN A 50 -10.48 24.72 -2.83
C GLN A 50 -11.56 23.89 -2.13
N TRP A 51 -11.55 22.58 -2.36
CA TRP A 51 -12.49 21.65 -1.74
C TRP A 51 -12.32 21.60 -0.21
N ALA A 52 -11.09 21.62 0.30
CA ALA A 52 -10.82 21.64 1.74
C ALA A 52 -11.31 22.91 2.46
N GLN A 53 -11.63 23.96 1.71
CA GLN A 53 -12.21 25.21 2.23
C GLN A 53 -13.75 25.21 2.22
N LEU A 54 -14.39 24.20 1.62
CA LEU A 54 -15.84 24.03 1.69
C LEU A 54 -16.24 23.60 3.10
N GLU A 55 -17.46 23.93 3.53
CA GLU A 55 -17.96 23.52 4.85
C GLU A 55 -18.33 22.02 4.88
N PRO A 56 -17.98 21.28 5.95
CA PRO A 56 -17.17 21.73 7.09
C PRO A 56 -15.70 21.90 6.70
N ARG A 57 -15.09 23.06 7.04
CA ARG A 57 -13.72 23.38 6.65
C ARG A 57 -12.73 22.33 7.19
N LEU A 58 -11.97 21.73 6.28
CA LEU A 58 -10.89 20.80 6.62
C LEU A 58 -9.51 21.47 6.55
N GLY A 59 -9.44 22.68 5.98
CA GLY A 59 -8.23 23.49 5.94
C GLY A 59 -7.72 23.82 7.35
N GLY A 60 -6.47 23.45 7.64
CA GLY A 60 -5.83 23.71 8.94
C GLY A 60 -6.01 22.62 9.99
N ILE A 61 -6.76 21.55 9.70
CA ILE A 61 -6.92 20.38 10.58
C ILE A 61 -5.84 19.35 10.27
N ASP A 62 -5.25 18.74 11.30
CA ASP A 62 -4.35 17.59 11.10
C ASP A 62 -5.17 16.34 10.68
N LEU A 63 -5.08 16.00 9.40
CA LEU A 63 -5.82 14.88 8.80
C LEU A 63 -5.12 13.52 8.96
N ARG A 64 -3.98 13.42 9.66
CA ARG A 64 -3.27 12.14 9.84
C ARG A 64 -4.16 11.06 10.48
N ALA A 65 -4.99 11.44 11.45
CA ALA A 65 -5.96 10.53 12.07
C ALA A 65 -7.02 10.02 11.08
N ALA A 66 -7.50 10.89 10.18
CA ALA A 66 -8.44 10.52 9.13
C ALA A 66 -7.80 9.58 8.10
N ILE A 67 -6.51 9.79 7.78
CA ILE A 67 -5.74 8.87 6.94
C ILE A 67 -5.65 7.50 7.63
N TYR A 68 -5.32 7.46 8.92
CA TYR A 68 -5.24 6.20 9.66
C TYR A 68 -6.59 5.48 9.75
N LEU A 69 -7.70 6.19 10.01
CA LEU A 69 -9.04 5.60 10.03
C LEU A 69 -9.48 5.08 8.65
N SER A 70 -9.11 5.78 7.57
CA SER A 70 -9.40 5.33 6.20
C SER A 70 -8.73 3.99 5.90
N ARG A 71 -7.57 3.73 6.52
CA ARG A 71 -6.87 2.45 6.42
C ARG A 71 -7.66 1.31 7.06
N GLU A 72 -8.20 1.52 8.25
CA GLU A 72 -8.96 0.50 8.98
C GLU A 72 -10.33 0.19 8.36
N THR A 73 -10.90 1.14 7.61
CA THR A 73 -12.26 1.05 7.05
C THR A 73 -12.31 0.72 5.56
N MET A 74 -11.16 0.69 4.88
CA MET A 74 -11.08 0.32 3.47
C MET A 74 -11.08 -1.21 3.27
N PRO A 75 -11.70 -1.72 2.19
CA PRO A 75 -11.68 -3.15 1.88
C PRO A 75 -10.24 -3.65 1.77
N ILE A 76 -9.97 -4.81 2.40
CA ILE A 76 -8.70 -5.52 2.32
C ILE A 76 -8.34 -5.69 0.83
N GLY A 77 -7.23 -5.08 0.39
CA GLY A 77 -6.77 -5.09 -1.00
C GLY A 77 -6.73 -3.72 -1.70
N ALA A 78 -7.36 -2.68 -1.14
CA ALA A 78 -7.34 -1.33 -1.74
C ALA A 78 -5.98 -0.61 -1.66
N TYR A 79 -5.00 -1.16 -0.94
CA TYR A 79 -3.70 -0.54 -0.70
C TYR A 79 -2.72 -0.64 -1.87
N VAL A 80 -2.80 -1.69 -2.68
CA VAL A 80 -1.98 -1.84 -3.90
C VAL A 80 -2.38 -0.79 -4.95
N VAL A 81 -3.62 -0.33 -4.87
CA VAL A 81 -4.22 0.70 -5.70
C VAL A 81 -3.68 2.09 -5.23
N GLY A 82 -3.33 2.30 -3.95
CA GLY A 82 -2.78 3.57 -3.45
C GLY A 82 -1.30 3.88 -3.77
N LEU A 83 -0.49 2.92 -4.22
CA LEU A 83 0.94 3.11 -4.45
C LEU A 83 1.26 4.11 -5.57
N SER A 84 2.36 4.85 -5.44
CA SER A 84 2.89 5.63 -6.56
C SER A 84 3.43 4.70 -7.66
N PRO A 85 3.74 5.21 -8.87
CA PRO A 85 4.46 4.41 -9.87
C PRO A 85 5.76 3.82 -9.31
N SER A 86 6.53 4.63 -8.58
CA SER A 86 7.76 4.20 -7.92
C SER A 86 7.50 3.13 -6.86
N GLY A 87 6.51 3.31 -5.99
CA GLY A 87 6.15 2.31 -4.99
C GLY A 87 5.71 0.97 -5.58
N ARG A 88 5.02 0.99 -6.74
CA ARG A 88 4.68 -0.23 -7.48
C ARG A 88 5.92 -0.92 -8.07
N GLU A 89 6.86 -0.16 -8.61
CA GLU A 89 8.12 -0.71 -9.12
C GLU A 89 8.92 -1.37 -7.99
N VAL A 90 9.00 -0.72 -6.83
CA VAL A 90 9.64 -1.28 -5.63
C VAL A 90 8.91 -2.55 -5.17
N LEU A 91 7.58 -2.54 -5.09
CA LEU A 91 6.80 -3.74 -4.75
C LEU A 91 7.09 -4.89 -5.71
N ASN A 92 7.05 -4.65 -7.03
CA ASN A 92 7.32 -5.68 -8.03
C ASN A 92 8.75 -6.23 -7.91
N ALA A 93 9.74 -5.36 -7.67
CA ALA A 93 11.12 -5.77 -7.46
C ALA A 93 11.29 -6.62 -6.18
N LEU A 94 10.60 -6.25 -5.09
CA LEU A 94 10.62 -7.01 -3.84
C LEU A 94 9.92 -8.37 -3.96
N ILE A 95 8.87 -8.49 -4.78
CA ILE A 95 8.19 -9.76 -5.08
C ILE A 95 9.17 -10.74 -5.75
N GLU A 96 9.94 -10.27 -6.73
CA GLU A 96 10.88 -11.10 -7.49
C GLU A 96 12.24 -11.28 -6.79
N LEU A 97 12.43 -10.66 -5.62
CA LEU A 97 13.68 -10.74 -4.87
C LEU A 97 13.90 -12.16 -4.34
N LYS A 98 14.93 -12.84 -4.88
CA LYS A 98 15.29 -14.21 -4.45
C LYS A 98 16.05 -14.21 -3.12
N ASN A 99 16.96 -13.25 -2.93
CA ASN A 99 17.89 -13.19 -1.80
C ASN A 99 17.99 -11.74 -1.28
N THR A 100 18.15 -11.56 0.03
CA THR A 100 18.18 -10.24 0.69
C THR A 100 19.54 -9.53 0.60
N SER A 101 20.61 -10.23 0.21
CA SER A 101 22.00 -9.74 0.26
C SER A 101 22.45 -8.92 -0.95
N SER A 102 21.55 -8.46 -1.82
CA SER A 102 21.94 -7.67 -2.99
C SER A 102 21.99 -6.18 -2.64
N PRO A 103 23.11 -5.47 -2.92
CA PRO A 103 23.19 -4.01 -2.76
C PRO A 103 22.11 -3.26 -3.53
N THR A 104 21.66 -3.82 -4.65
CA THR A 104 20.57 -3.29 -5.47
C THR A 104 19.24 -3.29 -4.71
N ALA A 105 18.98 -4.30 -3.87
CA ALA A 105 17.76 -4.42 -3.11
C ALA A 105 17.69 -3.40 -1.96
N GLU A 106 18.82 -3.12 -1.30
CA GLU A 106 18.89 -2.07 -0.28
C GLU A 106 18.73 -0.67 -0.87
N ASN A 107 19.30 -0.41 -2.05
CA ASN A 107 19.16 0.88 -2.71
C ASN A 107 17.72 1.16 -3.16
N LEU A 108 16.96 0.13 -3.54
CA LEU A 108 15.54 0.26 -3.84
C LEU A 108 14.74 0.74 -2.62
N LEU A 109 15.08 0.27 -1.41
CA LEU A 109 14.40 0.67 -0.18
C LEU A 109 14.74 2.10 0.24
N LYS A 110 15.96 2.59 -0.02
CA LYS A 110 16.33 3.99 0.24
C LYS A 110 15.51 4.98 -0.58
N ALA A 111 15.04 4.57 -1.75
CA ALA A 111 14.21 5.38 -2.63
C ALA A 111 12.71 5.31 -2.29
N LEU A 112 12.30 4.40 -1.39
CA LEU A 112 10.89 4.21 -1.03
C LEU A 112 10.47 5.23 0.06
N PRO A 113 9.50 6.12 -0.22
CA PRO A 113 9.00 7.07 0.77
C PRO A 113 8.41 6.37 1.98
N ARG A 114 8.56 6.98 3.17
CA ARG A 114 8.08 6.39 4.43
C ARG A 114 6.58 6.11 4.40
N GLU A 115 5.80 6.96 3.73
CA GLU A 115 4.35 6.81 3.61
C GLU A 115 3.93 5.57 2.80
N GLU A 116 4.84 5.06 1.95
CA GLU A 116 4.59 3.91 1.07
C GLU A 116 5.15 2.59 1.61
N GLN A 117 5.96 2.60 2.68
CA GLN A 117 6.52 1.37 3.27
C GLN A 117 5.44 0.40 3.77
N ILE A 118 4.45 0.91 4.51
CA ILE A 118 3.31 0.10 4.99
C ILE A 118 2.48 -0.45 3.79
N PRO A 119 2.02 0.38 2.84
CA PRO A 119 1.32 -0.10 1.66
C PRO A 119 2.09 -1.12 0.82
N VAL A 120 3.42 -0.99 0.69
CA VAL A 120 4.26 -1.98 0.00
C VAL A 120 4.30 -3.30 0.78
N MET A 121 4.43 -3.26 2.11
CA MET A 121 4.38 -4.46 2.94
C MET A 121 3.03 -5.17 2.84
N GLU A 122 1.92 -4.44 2.86
CA GLU A 122 0.58 -5.01 2.66
C GLU A 122 0.43 -5.61 1.26
N GLY A 123 1.04 -4.98 0.24
CA GLY A 123 1.15 -5.54 -1.10
C GLY A 123 1.88 -6.90 -1.13
N LEU A 124 3.01 -7.01 -0.43
CA LEU A 124 3.75 -8.26 -0.29
C LEU A 124 2.93 -9.32 0.44
N ILE A 125 2.28 -8.97 1.55
CA ILE A 125 1.40 -9.88 2.30
C ILE A 125 0.22 -10.35 1.44
N ASN A 126 -0.37 -9.48 0.63
CA ASN A 126 -1.44 -9.87 -0.29
C ASN A 126 -0.97 -10.91 -1.31
N GLN A 127 0.28 -10.84 -1.77
CA GLN A 127 0.88 -11.89 -2.62
C GLN A 127 1.09 -13.19 -1.83
N LEU A 128 1.63 -13.11 -0.61
CA LEU A 128 1.85 -14.28 0.25
C LEU A 128 0.54 -14.99 0.62
N ARG A 129 -0.57 -14.26 0.78
CA ARG A 129 -1.91 -14.83 1.02
C ARG A 129 -2.45 -15.67 -0.13
N GLN A 130 -1.93 -15.50 -1.36
CA GLN A 130 -2.32 -16.33 -2.51
C GLN A 130 -1.56 -17.66 -2.54
N VAL A 131 -0.57 -17.85 -1.67
CA VAL A 131 0.26 -19.05 -1.62
C VAL A 131 -0.46 -20.14 -0.84
N SER A 132 -0.82 -21.22 -1.54
CA SER A 132 -1.39 -22.43 -0.95
C SER A 132 -0.32 -23.40 -0.45
N ASP A 133 0.86 -23.43 -1.09
CA ASP A 133 1.96 -24.34 -0.77
C ASP A 133 3.14 -23.60 -0.12
N TRP A 134 3.43 -23.95 1.13
CA TRP A 134 4.51 -23.39 1.93
C TRP A 134 5.69 -24.34 2.14
N ASP A 135 5.72 -25.50 1.45
CA ASP A 135 6.86 -26.42 1.50
C ASP A 135 8.13 -25.78 0.93
N ARG A 136 7.95 -24.83 0.01
CA ARG A 136 9.00 -24.01 -0.58
C ARG A 136 8.82 -22.55 -0.23
N LYS A 137 9.94 -21.81 -0.16
CA LYS A 137 9.93 -20.36 0.07
C LYS A 137 9.15 -19.65 -1.07
N PRO A 138 8.03 -18.98 -0.78
CA PRO A 138 7.28 -18.28 -1.82
C PRO A 138 7.97 -17.01 -2.29
N ARG A 139 7.58 -16.55 -3.48
CA ARG A 139 7.99 -15.24 -3.99
C ARG A 139 7.50 -14.13 -3.05
N GLY A 140 8.27 -13.06 -2.95
CA GLY A 140 7.98 -11.95 -2.04
C GLY A 140 8.35 -12.16 -0.58
N PHE A 141 8.60 -13.39 -0.11
CA PHE A 141 8.97 -13.60 1.30
C PHE A 141 10.30 -12.91 1.64
N SER A 142 11.32 -13.07 0.80
CA SER A 142 12.61 -12.39 1.01
C SER A 142 12.49 -10.86 0.88
N GLY A 143 11.64 -10.36 -0.01
CA GLY A 143 11.33 -8.93 -0.09
C GLY A 143 10.66 -8.39 1.17
N ALA A 144 9.74 -9.15 1.76
CA ALA A 144 9.07 -8.81 3.01
C ALA A 144 10.07 -8.75 4.17
N CYS A 145 10.92 -9.76 4.33
CA CYS A 145 11.97 -9.73 5.35
C CYS A 145 12.91 -8.52 5.17
N LEU A 146 13.31 -8.22 3.93
CA LEU A 146 14.17 -7.07 3.66
C LEU A 146 13.50 -5.74 4.03
N LEU A 147 12.23 -5.56 3.68
CA LEU A 147 11.48 -4.35 4.04
C LEU A 147 11.27 -4.23 5.56
N ALA A 148 11.06 -5.35 6.26
CA ALA A 148 10.95 -5.39 7.71
C ALA A 148 12.26 -5.01 8.43
N ARG A 149 13.42 -5.35 7.86
CA ARG A 149 14.73 -4.85 8.36
C ARG A 149 14.85 -3.34 8.26
N TYR A 150 14.25 -2.74 7.23
CA TYR A 150 14.35 -1.31 6.95
C TYR A 150 13.30 -0.47 7.67
N SER A 151 12.13 -1.03 7.97
CA SER A 151 10.99 -0.33 8.54
C SER A 151 10.36 -1.10 9.69
N THR A 152 10.40 -0.53 10.90
CA THR A 152 9.80 -1.10 12.12
C THR A 152 8.28 -1.21 12.01
N ASP A 153 7.64 -0.25 11.34
CA ASP A 153 6.20 -0.25 11.11
C ASP A 153 5.82 -1.40 10.16
N ALA A 154 6.61 -1.62 9.10
CA ALA A 154 6.41 -2.73 8.19
C ALA A 154 6.68 -4.08 8.87
N ALA A 155 7.71 -4.16 9.72
CA ALA A 155 8.03 -5.35 10.50
C ALA A 155 6.87 -5.79 11.39
N SER A 156 6.24 -4.83 12.10
CA SER A 156 5.07 -5.11 12.96
C SER A 156 3.92 -5.74 12.18
N ILE A 157 3.66 -5.28 10.96
CA ILE A 157 2.61 -5.83 10.10
C ILE A 157 2.96 -7.24 9.62
N LEU A 158 4.23 -7.48 9.26
CA LEU A 158 4.71 -8.80 8.85
C LEU A 158 4.64 -9.81 10.00
N ILE A 159 5.05 -9.43 11.21
CA ILE A 159 4.96 -10.25 12.43
C ILE A 159 3.53 -10.72 12.64
N ARG A 160 2.57 -9.79 12.65
CA ARG A 160 1.14 -10.11 12.81
C ARG A 160 0.68 -11.13 11.78
N TYR A 161 1.03 -10.93 10.52
CA TYR A 161 0.69 -11.88 9.46
C TYR A 161 1.32 -13.28 9.68
N LEU A 162 2.60 -13.35 10.08
CA LEU A 162 3.27 -14.63 10.34
C LEU A 162 2.72 -15.37 11.56
N GLN A 163 2.19 -14.64 12.56
CA GLN A 163 1.48 -15.23 13.71
C GLN A 163 0.10 -15.77 13.31
N GLU A 164 -0.62 -15.06 12.43
CA GLU A 164 -1.91 -15.49 11.87
C GLU A 164 -1.77 -16.70 10.93
N LEU A 165 -0.58 -16.90 10.35
CA LEU A 165 -0.29 -17.96 9.40
C LEU A 165 -0.34 -19.34 10.09
N GLN A 166 -1.49 -20.01 10.01
CA GLN A 166 -1.69 -21.36 10.54
C GLN A 166 -1.02 -22.43 9.66
N LEU A 167 0.32 -22.44 9.60
CA LEU A 167 1.12 -23.46 8.90
C LEU A 167 1.17 -24.80 9.69
N GLY A 168 0.00 -25.33 10.04
CA GLY A 168 -0.11 -26.54 10.87
C GLY A 168 0.69 -26.45 12.18
N MET A 169 1.15 -27.60 12.68
CA MET A 169 1.87 -27.70 13.97
C MET A 169 3.32 -27.20 13.92
N LYS A 170 3.91 -26.96 12.73
CA LYS A 170 5.34 -26.61 12.64
C LYS A 170 5.68 -25.80 11.39
N ARG A 171 6.36 -24.66 11.60
CA ARG A 171 6.92 -23.84 10.52
C ARG A 171 7.90 -24.64 9.65
N PRO A 172 7.88 -24.48 8.32
CA PRO A 172 8.86 -25.09 7.42
C PRO A 172 10.30 -24.73 7.79
N ALA A 173 11.24 -25.66 7.58
CA ALA A 173 12.64 -25.47 7.94
C ALA A 173 13.28 -24.24 7.27
N TRP A 174 12.92 -23.97 6.01
CA TRP A 174 13.40 -22.79 5.27
C TRP A 174 12.95 -21.48 5.94
N MET A 175 11.76 -21.44 6.53
CA MET A 175 11.21 -20.24 7.17
C MET A 175 11.94 -19.97 8.47
N THR A 176 12.14 -20.99 9.29
CA THR A 176 12.93 -20.89 10.53
C THR A 176 14.35 -20.42 10.23
N ALA A 177 14.98 -20.97 9.18
CA ALA A 177 16.32 -20.53 8.76
C ALA A 177 16.32 -19.07 8.28
N ALA A 178 15.32 -18.66 7.50
CA ALA A 178 15.24 -17.29 6.97
C ALA A 178 14.98 -16.24 8.07
N LEU A 179 14.25 -16.61 9.12
CA LEU A 179 13.89 -15.70 10.22
C LEU A 179 14.90 -15.70 11.38
N LYS A 180 15.82 -16.68 11.44
CA LYS A 180 16.75 -16.85 12.55
C LYS A 180 17.60 -15.61 12.83
N ASP A 181 18.08 -14.97 11.76
CA ASP A 181 18.99 -13.82 11.85
C ASP A 181 18.26 -12.47 11.83
N GLU A 182 16.93 -12.50 11.76
CA GLU A 182 16.08 -11.30 11.70
C GLU A 182 15.87 -10.72 13.09
N GLN A 183 16.49 -9.57 13.38
CA GLN A 183 16.38 -8.94 14.70
C GLN A 183 14.94 -8.58 15.07
N TRP A 184 14.13 -8.15 14.09
CA TRP A 184 12.72 -7.81 14.29
C TRP A 184 11.84 -9.02 14.63
N ASN A 185 12.30 -10.25 14.40
CA ASN A 185 11.53 -11.47 14.66
C ASN A 185 11.87 -12.11 16.02
N LYS A 186 12.87 -11.61 16.75
CA LYS A 186 13.33 -12.23 18.01
C LYS A 186 12.38 -11.99 19.18
N ASP A 187 11.66 -10.88 19.16
CA ASP A 187 10.74 -10.44 20.22
C ASP A 187 9.26 -10.60 19.82
N ALA A 188 9.01 -11.33 18.72
CA ALA A 188 7.72 -11.49 18.04
C ALA A 188 6.95 -12.74 18.48
#